data_AF-A0A7X6PUX3-F1
#
_entry.id   AF-A0A7X6PUX3-F1
#
_cell.length_a   1.000
_cell.length_b   1.000
_cell.length_c   1.000
_cell.angle_alpha   90.00
_cell.angle_beta   90.00
_cell.angle_gamma   90.00
#
_symmetry.space_group_name_H-M   'P 1'
#
loop_
_entity.id
_entity.type
_entity.pdbx_description
1 polymer ?
#
loop_
_entity_poly.entity_id
_entity_poly.type
_entity_poly.pdbx_seq_one_letter_code
_entity_poly.pdbx_strand_id
1 'polypeptide(L)' 'MYNFFNPYREIIPDFNEFIESLGRPLPVHLRVNRIKTETEKLINILSERGIQLRPAGDEGM' A
#
# COMPACT_ATOMS: atom_id res chain seq x y z
N MET A 1 -1.17 -18.45 -17.58
CA MET A 1 -1.02 -18.82 -16.16
C MET A 1 -1.83 -17.88 -15.26
N TYR A 2 -3.15 -17.74 -15.50
CA TYR A 2 -4.08 -16.98 -14.62
C TYR A 2 -5.49 -17.59 -14.59
N ASN A 3 -5.67 -18.85 -14.99
CA ASN A 3 -7.01 -19.47 -15.04
C ASN A 3 -7.68 -19.53 -13.67
N PHE A 4 -6.90 -19.54 -12.57
CA PHE A 4 -7.42 -19.51 -11.21
C PHE A 4 -8.27 -18.27 -10.91
N PHE A 5 -7.91 -17.11 -11.48
CA PHE A 5 -8.61 -15.86 -11.20
C PHE A 5 -9.75 -15.55 -12.17
N ASN A 6 -9.91 -16.33 -13.24
CA ASN A 6 -10.93 -16.08 -14.26
C ASN A 6 -12.38 -16.01 -13.71
N PRO A 7 -12.77 -16.75 -12.64
CA PRO A 7 -14.09 -16.59 -12.03
C PRO A 7 -14.37 -15.17 -11.48
N TYR A 8 -13.34 -14.39 -11.15
CA TYR A 8 -13.52 -13.04 -10.61
C TYR A 8 -13.74 -11.98 -11.69
N ARG A 9 -13.60 -12.33 -12.99
CA ARG A 9 -13.78 -11.41 -14.12
C ARG A 9 -15.17 -10.78 -14.15
N GLU A 10 -16.18 -11.55 -13.76
CA GLU A 10 -17.58 -11.09 -13.75
C GLU A 10 -17.91 -10.16 -12.57
N ILE A 11 -17.01 -10.05 -11.58
CA ILE A 11 -17.24 -9.31 -10.32
C ILE A 11 -16.34 -8.08 -10.23
N ILE A 12 -15.11 -8.16 -10.76
CA ILE A 12 -14.12 -7.09 -10.71
C ILE A 12 -14.23 -6.26 -11.99
N PRO A 13 -14.66 -4.98 -11.93
CA PRO A 13 -14.83 -4.13 -13.11
C PRO A 13 -13.57 -4.03 -13.98
N ASP A 14 -12.42 -3.80 -13.36
CA ASP A 14 -11.12 -3.63 -14.03
C ASP A 14 -10.24 -4.88 -13.84
N PHE A 15 -10.78 -6.05 -14.19
CA PHE A 15 -10.15 -7.34 -13.93
C PHE A 15 -8.70 -7.46 -14.43
N ASN A 16 -8.40 -6.86 -15.59
CA ASN A 16 -7.04 -6.91 -16.14
C ASN A 16 -6.05 -6.10 -15.26
N GLU A 17 -6.44 -4.91 -14.79
CA GLU A 17 -5.61 -4.10 -13.89
C GLU A 17 -5.40 -4.81 -12.55
N PHE A 18 -6.44 -5.48 -12.03
CA PHE A 18 -6.32 -6.32 -10.85
C PHE A 18 -5.26 -7.42 -11.04
N ILE A 19 -5.33 -8.18 -12.14
CA ILE A 19 -4.35 -9.24 -12.42
C ILE A 19 -2.94 -8.67 -12.56
N GLU A 20 -2.79 -7.53 -13.23
CA GLU A 20 -1.50 -6.85 -13.34
C GLU A 20 -0.95 -6.41 -11.98
N SER A 21 -1.82 -5.94 -11.08
CA SER A 21 -1.42 -5.52 -9.74
C SER A 21 -0.92 -6.67 -8.87
N LEU A 22 -1.46 -7.90 -9.04
CA LEU A 22 -1.01 -9.10 -8.31
C LEU A 22 0.44 -9.48 -8.63
N GLY A 23 0.97 -9.06 -9.78
CA GLY A 23 2.36 -9.27 -10.14
C GLY A 23 3.33 -8.27 -9.49
N ARG A 24 2.81 -7.19 -8.87
CA ARG A 24 3.62 -6.15 -8.26
C ARG A 24 3.92 -6.51 -6.80
N PRO A 25 5.13 -6.19 -6.29
CA PRO A 25 5.41 -6.37 -4.87
C PRO A 25 4.49 -5.48 -4.03
N LEU A 26 4.09 -5.98 -2.86
CA LEU A 26 3.29 -5.17 -1.93
C LEU A 26 4.08 -3.94 -1.47
N PRO A 27 3.43 -2.78 -1.39
CA PRO A 27 4.06 -1.61 -0.80
C PRO A 27 4.42 -1.85 0.66
N VAL A 28 5.49 -1.22 1.12
CA VAL A 28 5.91 -1.31 2.52
C VAL A 28 5.09 -0.32 3.34
N HIS A 29 4.28 -0.85 4.26
CA HIS A 29 3.47 -0.05 5.18
C HIS A 29 3.95 -0.18 6.63
N LEU A 30 3.82 0.90 7.40
CA LEU A 30 4.08 0.94 8.84
C LEU A 30 2.81 1.39 9.57
N ARG A 31 2.47 0.70 10.66
CA ARG A 31 1.43 1.16 11.59
C ARG A 31 2.07 1.86 12.78
N VAL A 32 1.73 3.13 12.98
CA VAL A 32 2.16 3.88 14.16
C VAL A 32 1.46 3.34 15.40
N ASN A 33 2.22 2.96 16.42
CA ASN A 33 1.66 2.63 17.72
C ASN A 33 1.41 3.89 18.55
N ARG A 34 0.18 4.40 18.51
CA ARG A 34 -0.22 5.65 19.18
C ARG A 34 -0.20 5.61 20.71
N ILE A 35 -0.13 4.42 21.33
CA ILE A 35 0.10 4.30 22.78
C ILE A 35 1.52 4.74 23.13
N LYS A 36 2.48 4.57 22.21
CA LYS A 36 3.90 4.84 22.45
C LYS A 36 4.36 6.18 21.88
N THR A 37 3.73 6.68 20.81
CA THR A 37 4.14 7.94 20.15
C THR A 37 3.05 8.48 19.24
N GLU A 38 3.04 9.81 19.05
CA GLU A 38 2.26 10.44 18.00
C GLU A 38 2.87 10.22 16.61
N THR A 39 2.03 10.27 15.58
CA THR A 39 2.38 10.04 14.17
C THR A 39 3.40 11.06 13.66
N GLU A 40 3.18 12.35 13.90
CA GLU A 40 4.08 13.43 13.44
C GLU A 40 5.49 13.26 14.02
N LYS A 41 5.58 12.92 15.31
CA LYS A 41 6.85 12.66 15.98
C LYS A 41 7.62 11.51 15.32
N LEU A 42 6.94 10.42 14.96
CA LEU A 42 7.57 9.30 14.28
C LEU A 42 8.00 9.64 12.86
N ILE A 43 7.18 10.40 12.11
CA ILE A 43 7.53 10.87 10.76
C ILE A 43 8.81 11.71 10.79
N ASN A 44 8.92 12.65 11.73
CA ASN A 44 10.11 13.50 11.85
C ASN A 44 11.37 12.67 12.14
N ILE A 45 11.30 11.74 13.12
CA ILE A 45 12.43 10.87 13.48
C ILE A 45 12.90 10.00 12.29
N LEU A 46 11.96 9.53 11.46
CA LEU A 46 12.28 8.72 10.28
C LEU A 46 12.84 9.59 9.15
N SER A 47 12.30 10.79 8.95
CA SER A 47 12.79 11.76 7.96
C SER A 47 14.22 12.21 8.25
N GLU A 48 14.56 12.46 9.52
CA GLU A 48 15.93 12.76 9.98
C GLU A 48 16.92 11.62 9.64
N ARG A 49 16.43 10.39 9.45
CA ARG A 49 17.21 9.22 9.05
C ARG A 49 17.14 8.92 7.55
N GLY A 50 16.56 9.84 6.76
CA GLY A 50 16.41 9.71 5.31
C GLY A 50 15.24 8.83 4.87
N ILE A 51 14.34 8.42 5.79
CA ILE A 51 13.17 7.61 5.46
C ILE A 51 11.97 8.52 5.29
N GLN A 52 11.49 8.62 4.05
CA GLN A 52 10.29 9.39 3.72
C GLN A 52 9.06 8.49 3.79
N LEU A 53 8.02 8.97 4.48
CA LEU A 53 6.73 8.30 4.59
C LEU A 53 5.65 9.11 3.89
N ARG A 54 4.65 8.42 3.36
CA ARG A 54 3.42 9.02 2.86
C ARG A 54 2.23 8.45 3.63
N PRO A 55 1.15 9.23 3.81
CA PRO A 55 -0.10 8.69 4.33
C PRO A 55 -0.57 7.50 3.49
N ALA A 56 -1.11 6.47 4.13
CA ALA A 56 -1.71 5.35 3.41
C ALA A 56 -2.97 5.86 2.67
N GLY A 57 -3.11 5.49 1.39
CA GLY A 57 -4.19 5.97 0.52
C GLY A 57 -3.90 7.27 -0.22
N ASP A 58 -2.76 7.91 0.05
CA ASP A 58 -2.26 9.03 -0.76
C ASP A 58 -1.48 8.46 -1.97
N GLU A 59 -2.23 7.99 -2.97
CA GLU A 59 -1.70 7.36 -4.18
C GLU A 59 -1.18 8.37 -5.22
N GLY A 60 -1.05 9.65 -4.86
CA GLY A 60 -0.60 10.69 -5.79
C GLY A 60 -1.62 10.93 -6.91
N MET A 61 -2.75 11.55 -6.55
CA MET A 61 -3.54 12.31 -7.53
C MET A 61 -2.91 13.68 -7.77
#